data_AF-R7SFG6-F1
#
_entry.id   AF-R7SFG6-F1
#
_cell.length_a   1.000
_cell.length_b   1.000
_cell.length_c   1.000
_cell.angle_alpha   90.00
_cell.angle_beta   90.00
_cell.angle_gamma   90.00
#
_symmetry.space_group_name_H-M   'P 1'
#
loop_
_entity.id
_entity.type
_entity.pdbx_description
1 polymer ?
#
loop_
_entity_poly.entity_id
_entity_poly.type
_entity_poly.pdbx_seq_one_letter_code
_entity_poly.pdbx_strand_id
1 'polypeptide(L)'
;MTSTIPVAYTIAFTAPEVLEYASSGRPGHSKHTPMSDMFSFGGLCHEPSPRSRSSAEELNDGMWDLMKRCWARDPSERPTAMLVVQFLE
;
A
#
# COMPACT_ATOMS: atom_id res chain seq x y z
N MET A 1 10.83 -22.18 14.65
CA MET A 1 10.88 -21.66 13.26
C MET A 1 9.48 -21.18 12.93
N THR A 2 9.23 -19.87 13.06
CA THR A 2 7.89 -19.30 12.83
C THR A 2 7.72 -19.13 11.33
N SER A 3 7.13 -20.11 10.67
CA SER A 3 6.71 -19.98 9.28
C SER A 3 5.53 -19.01 9.26
N THR A 4 5.79 -17.76 8.88
CA THR A 4 4.76 -16.79 8.52
C THR A 4 4.12 -17.24 7.21
N ILE A 5 3.15 -18.16 7.29
CA ILE A 5 2.19 -18.30 6.21
C ILE A 5 1.55 -16.91 6.08
N PRO A 6 1.67 -16.22 4.93
CA PRO A 6 1.05 -14.92 4.77
C PRO A 6 -0.45 -15.12 4.96
N VAL A 7 -1.00 -14.50 6.01
CA VAL A 7 -2.44 -14.37 6.16
C VAL A 7 -2.94 -13.73 4.87
N ALA A 8 -3.93 -14.33 4.20
CA ALA A 8 -4.38 -13.91 2.87
C ALA A 8 -4.67 -12.40 2.77
N TYR A 9 -5.06 -11.77 3.88
CA TYR A 9 -5.27 -10.34 4.01
C TYR A 9 -3.99 -9.50 3.85
N THR A 10 -2.83 -9.96 4.31
CA THR A 10 -1.55 -9.23 4.17
C THR A 10 -1.13 -9.07 2.71
N ILE A 11 -1.48 -10.02 1.84
CA ILE A 11 -1.08 -10.01 0.42
C ILE A 11 -1.69 -8.80 -0.31
N ALA A 12 -2.94 -8.43 0.00
CA ALA A 12 -3.63 -7.33 -0.67
C ALA A 12 -2.98 -5.95 -0.43
N PHE A 13 -2.27 -5.79 0.70
CA PHE A 13 -1.56 -4.56 1.06
C PHE A 13 -0.06 -4.65 0.79
N THR A 14 0.45 -5.82 0.37
CA THR A 14 1.87 -6.01 0.13
C THR A 14 2.23 -5.56 -1.29
N ALA A 15 3.22 -4.69 -1.39
CA ALA A 15 3.71 -4.23 -2.68
C ALA A 15 4.24 -5.40 -3.55
N PRO A 16 4.04 -5.36 -4.87
CA PRO A 16 4.38 -6.46 -5.77
C PRO A 16 5.87 -6.85 -5.71
N GLU A 17 6.77 -5.88 -5.60
CA GLU A 17 8.21 -6.11 -5.49
C GLU A 17 8.60 -6.84 -4.19
N VAL A 18 7.80 -6.67 -3.12
CA VAL A 18 8.01 -7.37 -1.84
C VAL A 18 7.51 -8.83 -1.94
N LEU A 19 6.39 -9.07 -2.64
CA LEU A 19 5.89 -10.42 -2.93
C LEU A 19 6.82 -11.19 -3.87
N GLU A 20 7.35 -10.54 -4.91
CA GLU A 20 8.34 -11.09 -5.83
C GLU A 20 9.63 -11.46 -5.08
N TYR A 21 10.08 -10.65 -4.13
CA TYR A 21 11.21 -10.98 -3.27
C TYR A 21 10.91 -12.18 -2.36
N ALA A 22 9.74 -12.22 -1.71
CA ALA A 22 9.36 -13.31 -0.82
C ALA A 22 9.22 -14.66 -1.56
N SER A 23 8.70 -14.65 -2.79
CA SER A 23 8.55 -15.84 -3.63
C SER A 23 9.88 -16.36 -4.21
N SER A 24 10.93 -15.54 -4.21
CA SER A 24 12.26 -15.93 -4.71
C SER A 24 13.01 -16.99 -3.86
N GLY A 25 12.41 -17.45 -2.75
CA GLY A 25 12.97 -18.52 -1.90
C GLY A 25 14.26 -18.15 -1.18
N ARG A 26 14.66 -16.88 -1.20
CA ARG A 26 15.85 -16.40 -0.49
C ARG A 26 15.57 -16.40 1.01
N PRO A 27 16.36 -17.10 1.84
CA PRO A 27 16.18 -17.07 3.28
C PRO A 27 16.54 -15.68 3.81
N GLY A 28 15.55 -14.94 4.32
CA GLY A 28 15.75 -13.61 4.92
C GLY A 28 14.48 -12.76 4.99
N HIS A 29 14.51 -11.74 5.84
CA HIS A 29 13.44 -10.76 6.02
C HIS A 29 13.08 -10.08 4.68
N SER A 30 11.79 -9.84 4.44
CA SER A 30 11.28 -9.10 3.29
C SER A 30 12.01 -7.76 3.13
N LYS A 31 12.48 -7.45 1.92
CA LYS A 31 13.10 -6.17 1.60
C LYS A 31 12.04 -5.08 1.47
N HIS A 32 11.56 -4.59 2.61
CA HIS A 32 10.70 -3.41 2.64
C HIS A 32 11.46 -2.16 2.21
N THR A 33 10.77 -1.26 1.53
CA THR A 33 11.28 0.03 1.08
C THR A 33 10.30 1.13 1.49
N PRO A 34 10.75 2.41 1.55
CA PRO A 34 9.82 3.52 1.75
C PRO A 34 8.65 3.50 0.75
N MET A 35 8.91 3.03 -0.49
CA MET A 35 7.88 2.94 -1.51
C MET A 35 6.92 1.76 -1.29
N SER A 36 7.34 0.67 -0.64
CA SER A 36 6.41 -0.40 -0.24
C SER A 36 5.43 0.06 0.84
N ASP A 37 5.86 0.99 1.70
CA ASP A 37 4.97 1.61 2.69
C ASP A 37 3.92 2.49 2.00
N MET A 38 4.32 3.23 0.95
CA MET A 38 3.39 4.03 0.14
C MET A 38 2.34 3.18 -0.59
N PHE A 39 2.71 1.98 -1.04
CA PHE A 39 1.73 1.03 -1.61
C PHE A 39 0.72 0.55 -0.55
N SER A 40 1.21 0.25 0.64
CA SER A 40 0.38 -0.19 1.76
C SER A 40 -0.61 0.90 2.20
N PHE A 41 -0.17 2.17 2.15
CA PHE A 41 -1.00 3.35 2.44
C PHE A 41 -2.22 3.46 1.52
N GLY A 42 -2.05 3.28 0.21
CA GLY A 42 -3.17 3.28 -0.75
C GLY A 42 -4.24 2.23 -0.39
N GLY A 43 -3.78 1.07 0.14
CA GLY A 43 -4.64 -0.03 0.56
C GLY A 43 -5.56 0.38 1.71
N LEU A 44 -4.97 1.00 2.72
CA LEU A 44 -5.68 1.46 3.92
C LEU A 44 -6.73 2.53 3.60
N CYS A 45 -6.47 3.39 2.60
CA CYS A 45 -7.42 4.44 2.23
C CYS A 45 -8.60 3.92 1.39
N HIS A 46 -8.46 2.79 0.68
CA HIS A 46 -9.58 2.15 -0.02
C HIS A 46 -10.43 1.27 0.88
N GLU A 47 -9.86 0.68 1.93
CA GLU A 47 -10.65 -0.10 2.88
C GLU A 47 -11.52 0.86 3.73
N PRO A 48 -12.86 0.84 3.57
CA PRO A 48 -13.71 1.73 4.33
C PRO A 48 -13.57 1.39 5.80
N SER A 49 -13.14 2.37 6.61
CA SER A 49 -13.13 2.24 8.06
C SER A 49 -14.50 1.74 8.53
N PRO A 50 -14.58 0.69 9.37
CA PRO A 50 -15.86 0.20 9.90
C PRO A 50 -16.61 1.23 10.76
N ARG A 51 -15.96 2.37 11.08
CA ARG A 51 -16.57 3.52 11.79
C ARG A 51 -17.11 4.62 10.87
N SER A 52 -16.89 4.55 9.55
CA SER A 52 -17.44 5.48 8.57
C SER A 52 -18.18 4.69 7.50
N ARG A 53 -19.48 4.50 7.71
CA ARG A 53 -20.41 3.94 6.69
C ARG A 53 -20.93 5.02 5.73
N SER A 54 -20.19 6.13 5.59
CA SER A 54 -20.62 7.31 4.84
C SER A 54 -19.41 8.05 4.29
N SER A 55 -18.81 7.59 3.19
CA SER A 55 -17.97 8.42 2.27
C SER A 55 -17.19 7.63 1.21
N ALA A 56 -17.76 6.58 0.58
CA ALA A 56 -17.37 6.32 -0.81
C ALA A 56 -17.75 7.52 -1.72
N GLU A 57 -18.71 8.35 -1.27
CA GLU A 57 -19.16 9.57 -1.94
C GLU A 57 -18.32 10.83 -1.63
N GLU A 58 -17.39 10.83 -0.66
CA GLU A 58 -16.58 12.02 -0.33
C GLU A 58 -15.07 11.84 -0.58
N LEU A 59 -14.66 10.73 -1.21
CA LEU A 59 -13.36 10.70 -1.85
C LEU A 59 -13.47 11.52 -3.13
N ASN A 60 -13.22 12.83 -3.02
CA ASN A 60 -12.96 13.71 -4.16
C ASN A 60 -12.04 12.98 -5.16
N ASP A 61 -12.31 13.10 -6.47
CA ASP A 61 -11.50 12.55 -7.56
C ASP A 61 -9.99 12.74 -7.35
N GLY A 62 -9.57 13.85 -6.73
CA GLY A 62 -8.18 14.10 -6.36
C GLY A 62 -7.60 13.10 -5.34
N MET A 63 -8.37 12.71 -4.32
CA MET A 63 -7.96 11.70 -3.35
C MET A 63 -7.90 10.32 -3.98
N TRP A 64 -8.87 9.99 -4.85
CA TRP A 64 -8.83 8.76 -5.63
C TRP A 64 -7.60 8.69 -6.52
N ASP A 65 -7.24 9.81 -7.16
CA ASP A 65 -6.04 9.89 -7.99
C ASP A 65 -4.75 9.73 -7.18
N LEU A 66 -4.68 10.33 -6.00
CA LEU A 66 -3.58 10.13 -5.06
C LEU A 66 -3.44 8.64 -4.67
N MET A 67 -4.53 7.97 -4.32
CA MET A 67 -4.52 6.55 -3.95
C MET A 67 -4.05 5.66 -5.10
N LYS A 68 -4.51 5.90 -6.34
CA LYS A 68 -4.03 5.16 -7.52
C LYS A 68 -2.53 5.31 -7.71
N ARG A 69 -1.97 6.50 -7.47
CA ARG A 69 -0.51 6.76 -7.56
C ARG A 69 0.26 6.03 -6.47
N CYS A 70 -0.25 6.03 -5.24
CA CYS A 70 0.31 5.23 -4.14
C CYS A 70 0.36 3.73 -4.49
N TRP A 71 -0.63 3.23 -5.23
CA TRP A 71 -0.71 1.85 -5.73
C TRP A 71 0.02 1.57 -7.03
N ALA A 72 0.90 2.45 -7.52
CA ALA A 72 1.64 2.18 -8.73
C ALA A 72 2.46 0.89 -8.61
N ARG A 73 2.45 0.07 -9.68
CA ARG A 73 3.21 -1.18 -9.70
C ARG A 73 4.70 -0.91 -9.59
N ASP A 74 5.18 0.10 -10.30
CA ASP A 74 6.56 0.57 -10.19
C ASP A 74 6.73 1.43 -8.91
N PRO A 75 7.66 1.06 -8.00
CA PRO A 75 7.96 1.86 -6.80
C PRO A 75 8.37 3.30 -7.09
N SER A 76 8.97 3.58 -8.25
CA SER A 76 9.42 4.92 -8.63
C SER A 76 8.29 5.85 -9.06
N GLU A 77 7.13 5.31 -9.43
CA GLU A 77 5.93 6.06 -9.78
C GLU A 77 5.09 6.45 -8.55
N ARG A 78 5.41 5.86 -7.39
CA ARG A 78 4.71 6.16 -6.13
C ARG A 78 5.16 7.51 -5.59
N PRO A 79 4.24 8.37 -5.10
CA PRO A 79 4.62 9.60 -4.45
C PRO A 79 5.37 9.30 -3.16
N THR A 80 6.26 10.21 -2.75
CA THR A 80 6.87 10.14 -1.42
C THR A 80 5.83 10.49 -0.35
N ALA A 81 6.07 10.05 0.88
CA ALA A 81 5.24 10.44 2.03
C ALA A 81 5.12 11.96 2.17
N MET A 82 6.19 12.70 1.86
CA MET A 82 6.19 14.16 1.87
C MET A 82 5.19 14.75 0.86
N LEU A 83 5.14 14.23 -0.36
CA LEU A 83 4.19 14.68 -1.38
C LEU A 83 2.75 14.33 -1.00
N VAL A 84 2.54 13.17 -0.37
CA VAL A 84 1.23 12.77 0.14
C VAL A 84 0.76 13.71 1.24
N VAL A 85 1.61 14.02 2.24
CA VAL A 85 1.27 14.96 3.30
C VAL A 85 0.93 16.34 2.73
N GLN A 86 1.75 16.86 1.80
CA GLN A 86 1.49 18.15 1.16
C GLN A 86 0.16 18.20 0.39
N PHE A 87 -0.32 17.07 -0.15
CA PHE A 87 -1.61 17.00 -0.83
C PHE A 87 -2.80 16.97 0.16
N LEU A 88 -2.58 16.45 1.36
CA LEU A 88 -3.62 16.28 2.39
C LEU A 88 -3.81 17.52 3.28
N GLU A 89 -2.87 18.45 3.25
CA GLU A 89 -2.94 19.77 3.92
C GLU A 89 -3.78 20.77 3.13
#